data_AF-A0A2P6W2W1-F1
#
_entry.id   AF-A0A2P6W2W1-F1
#
_cell.length_a   1.000
_cell.length_b   1.000
_cell.length_c   1.000
_cell.angle_alpha   90.00
_cell.angle_beta   90.00
_cell.angle_gamma   90.00
#
_symmetry.space_group_name_H-M   'P 1'
#
loop_
_entity.id
_entity.type
_entity.pdbx_description
1 polymer ?
#
loop_
_entity_poly.entity_id
_entity_poly.type
_entity_poly.pdbx_seq_one_letter_code
_entity_poly.pdbx_strand_id
1 'polypeptide(L)' 'MDDLGSKGDGIARIDGFVIFVPGGEVGESYDVEVTSVGRKFAFAEIQE' A
#
# COMPACT_ATOMS: atom_id res chain seq x y z
N MET A 1 -4.82 -0.72 -6.81
CA MET A 1 -4.91 0.25 -5.69
C MET A 1 -6.30 0.86 -5.64
N ASP A 2 -6.87 1.02 -4.45
CA ASP A 2 -8.26 1.48 -4.26
C ASP A 2 -8.35 3.01 -4.05
N ASP A 3 -7.31 3.65 -3.53
CA ASP A 3 -7.30 5.10 -3.25
C ASP A 3 -5.88 5.70 -3.27
N LEU A 4 -5.74 6.96 -3.70
CA LEU A 4 -4.49 7.72 -3.69
C LEU A 4 -4.51 8.69 -2.50
N GLY A 5 -3.74 8.41 -1.45
CA GLY A 5 -3.56 9.35 -0.34
C GLY A 5 -2.95 10.66 -0.84
N SER A 6 -3.22 11.77 -0.14
CA SER A 6 -2.88 13.17 -0.53
C SER A 6 -1.38 13.48 -0.80
N LYS A 7 -0.50 12.48 -0.75
CA LYS A 7 0.94 12.56 -1.02
C LYS A 7 1.42 11.66 -2.18
N GLY A 8 0.53 10.92 -2.85
CA GLY A 8 0.92 9.89 -3.83
C GLY A 8 1.26 8.55 -3.18
N ASP A 9 0.81 8.35 -1.93
CA ASP A 9 0.87 7.06 -1.26
C ASP A 9 -0.35 6.24 -1.69
N GLY A 10 -0.10 5.13 -2.35
CA GLY A 10 -1.15 4.20 -2.71
C GLY A 10 -1.59 3.41 -1.49
N ILE A 11 -2.87 3.50 -1.15
CA ILE A 11 -3.41 2.82 0.02
C ILE A 11 -3.99 1.48 -0.45
N ALA A 12 -3.40 0.39 0.00
CA ALA A 12 -3.92 -0.95 -0.19
C ALA A 12 -4.73 -1.36 1.05
N ARG A 13 -5.91 -1.95 0.84
CA ARG A 13 -6.76 -2.47 1.92
C ARG A 13 -7.05 -3.94 1.66
N ILE A 14 -6.68 -4.79 2.62
CA ILE A 14 -6.92 -6.23 2.57
C ILE A 14 -7.72 -6.59 3.82
N ASP A 15 -8.94 -7.10 3.67
CA ASP A 15 -9.80 -7.52 4.79
C ASP A 15 -9.95 -6.48 5.94
N GLY A 16 -9.95 -5.19 5.59
CA GLY A 16 -10.03 -4.09 6.56
C GLY A 16 -8.70 -3.72 7.23
N PHE A 17 -7.61 -4.41 6.89
CA PHE A 17 -6.25 -4.05 7.27
C PHE A 17 -5.67 -3.06 6.26
N VAL A 18 -5.17 -1.93 6.76
CA VAL A 18 -4.63 -0.85 5.93
C VAL A 18 -3.13 -1.04 5.73
N ILE A 19 -2.70 -1.08 4.48
CA ILE A 19 -1.30 -1.19 4.08
C ILE A 19 -0.95 0.05 3.27
N PHE A 20 0.09 0.76 3.71
CA PHE A 20 0.61 1.93 3.03
C PHE A 20 1.71 1.49 2.05
N VAL A 21 1.50 1.81 0.77
CA VAL A 21 2.43 1.49 -0.32
C VAL A 21 2.80 2.78 -1.05
N PRO A 22 3.94 3.41 -0.72
CA PRO A 22 4.37 4.63 -1.39
C PRO A 22 4.71 4.37 -2.85
N GLY A 23 4.31 5.27 -3.75
CA GLY A 23 4.73 5.25 -5.16
C GLY A 23 3.89 4.37 -6.08
N GLY A 24 2.83 3.73 -5.59
CA GLY A 24 1.93 2.99 -6.48
C GLY A 24 0.85 3.88 -7.07
N GLU A 25 0.56 3.61 -8.35
CA GLU A 25 -0.47 4.32 -9.10
C GLU A 25 -1.83 3.60 -9.00
N VAL A 26 -2.90 4.40 -8.94
CA VAL A 26 -4.27 3.87 -8.93
C VAL A 26 -4.59 3.26 -10.29
N GLY A 27 -5.14 2.05 -10.27
CA GLY A 27 -5.51 1.30 -11.49
C GLY A 27 -4.48 0.26 -11.92
N GLU A 28 -3.29 0.24 -11.32
CA GLU A 28 -2.25 -0.76 -11.59
C GLU A 28 -2.14 -1.78 -10.45
N SER A 29 -1.65 -2.97 -10.81
CA SER A 29 -1.35 -4.06 -9.87
C SER A 29 0.16 -4.18 -9.74
N TYR A 30 0.66 -4.00 -8.52
CA TYR A 30 2.07 -4.13 -8.19
C TYR A 30 2.25 -5.32 -7.26
N ASP A 31 3.33 -6.06 -7.46
CA ASP A 31 3.85 -6.95 -6.42
C ASP A 31 4.47 -6.09 -5.32
N VAL A 32 4.06 -6.32 -4.08
CA VAL A 32 4.51 -5.53 -2.94
C VAL A 32 5.05 -6.46 -1.86
N GLU A 33 6.16 -6.06 -1.25
CA GLU A 33 6.75 -6.76 -0.12
C GLU A 33 6.52 -5.99 1.17
N VAL A 34 5.94 -6.67 2.16
CA VAL A 34 5.68 -6.07 3.47
C VAL A 34 6.98 -5.97 4.26
N THR A 35 7.47 -4.75 4.45
CA THR A 35 8.73 -4.51 5.17
C THR A 35 8.52 -4.25 6.66
N SER A 36 7.32 -3.82 7.05
CA SER A 36 7.00 -3.58 8.47
C SER A 36 5.52 -3.72 8.78
N VAL A 37 5.19 -4.50 9.81
CA VAL A 37 3.82 -4.70 10.28
C VAL A 37 3.63 -4.03 11.65
N GLY A 38 2.71 -3.07 11.71
CA GLY A 38 2.28 -2.42 12.94
C GLY A 38 0.99 -3.01 13.49
N ARG A 39 0.59 -2.54 14.69
CA ARG A 39 -0.65 -2.98 15.36
C ARG A 39 -1.95 -2.56 14.66
N LYS A 40 -1.92 -1.51 13.84
CA LYS A 40 -3.10 -0.93 13.17
C LYS A 40 -2.98 -0.85 11.65
N PHE A 41 -1.76 -0.93 11.13
CA PHE A 41 -1.44 -0.82 9.71
C PHE A 41 -0.07 -1.45 9.44
N ALA A 42 0.22 -1.75 8.18
CA ALA A 42 1.54 -2.15 7.72
C ALA A 42 2.07 -1.19 6.66
N PHE A 43 3.38 -1.22 6.46
CA PHE A 43 4.07 -0.62 5.34
C PHE A 43 4.59 -1.72 4.43
N ALA A 44 4.43 -1.50 3.13
CA ALA A 44 4.99 -2.36 2.10
C ALA A 44 5.63 -1.51 1.02
N GLU A 45 6.62 -2.07 0.32
CA GLU A 45 7.34 -1.44 -0.77
C GLU A 45 7.04 -2.18 -2.07
N ILE A 46 6.96 -1.46 -3.19
CA ILE A 46 6.73 -2.05 -4.51
C ILE A 46 8.00 -2.78 -4.94
N GLN A 47 7.86 -4.05 -5.29
CA GLN A 47 8.88 -4.79 -6.03
C GLN A 47 8.57 -4.69 -7.53
N GLU A 48 9.62 -4.54 -8.33
CA GLU A 48 9.57 -4.46 -9.79
C GLU A 48 9.14 -5.79 -10.43
#